data_AF-A0A9P3AV19-F1
#
_entry.id   AF-A0A9P3AV19-F1
#
_cell.length_a   1.000
_cell.length_b   1.000
_cell.length_c   1.000
_cell.angle_alpha   90.00
_cell.angle_beta   90.00
_cell.angle_gamma   90.00
#
_symmetry.space_group_name_H-M   'P 1'
#
loop_
_entity.id
_entity.type
_entity.pdbx_description
1 polymer ?
#
loop_
_entity_poly.entity_id
_entity_poly.type
_entity_poly.pdbx_seq_one_letter_code
_entity_poly.pdbx_strand_id
1 'polypeptide(L)'
;MANYIHNRMELYRKLLKDNGINITAINDIELRYLTVLQDNVFGKNNYITTIITKCNPQGRVADKISKTYRISYTALKKFSDHW
;
A
#
# COMPACT_ATOMS: atom_id res chain seq x y z
N MET A 1 4.72 15.14 -3.85
CA MET A 1 3.86 14.05 -3.34
C MET A 1 4.51 13.26 -2.21
N ALA A 2 5.72 12.72 -2.41
CA ALA A 2 6.41 11.85 -1.43
C ALA A 2 6.47 12.43 0.00
N ASN A 3 6.90 13.68 0.17
CA ASN A 3 6.99 14.32 1.50
C ASN A 3 5.64 14.42 2.23
N TYR A 4 4.54 14.55 1.49
CA TYR A 4 3.21 14.72 2.08
C TYR A 4 2.63 13.40 2.61
N ILE A 5 2.92 12.28 1.92
CA ILE A 5 2.53 10.93 2.37
C ILE A 5 3.46 10.45 3.48
N HIS A 6 4.76 10.78 3.40
CA HIS A 6 5.75 10.36 4.38
C HIS A 6 5.39 10.80 5.81
N ASN A 7 5.14 12.10 6.01
CA ASN A 7 4.78 12.63 7.32
C ASN A 7 3.50 11.99 7.89
N ARG A 8 2.53 11.65 7.03
CA ARG A 8 1.30 10.96 7.46
C ARG A 8 1.56 9.51 7.87
N MET A 9 2.41 8.80 7.12
CA MET A 9 2.77 7.42 7.43
C MET A 9 3.54 7.33 8.76
N GLU A 10 4.42 8.30 9.05
CA GLU A 10 5.07 8.39 10.36
C GLU A 10 4.06 8.58 11.50
N LEU A 11 3.04 9.42 11.27
CA LEU A 11 1.96 9.60 12.24
C LEU A 11 1.14 8.31 12.40
N TYR A 12 0.79 7.62 11.31
CA TYR A 12 0.09 6.34 11.36
C TYR A 12 0.87 5.28 12.14
N ARG A 13 2.19 5.21 11.97
CA ARG A 13 3.05 4.31 12.74
C ARG A 13 2.96 4.56 14.24
N LYS A 14 2.90 5.84 14.66
CA LYS A 14 2.75 6.22 16.08
C LYS A 14 1.38 5.86 16.64
N LEU A 15 0.32 5.97 15.82
CA LEU A 15 -1.06 5.72 16.23
C LEU A 15 -1.48 4.24 16.18
N LEU A 16 -0.80 3.42 15.38
CA LEU A 16 -1.06 1.99 15.28
C LEU A 16 -0.73 1.29 16.61
N LYS A 17 -1.56 0.30 16.98
CA LYS A 17 -1.23 -0.67 18.03
C LYS A 17 -0.08 -1.58 17.57
N ASP A 18 0.62 -2.23 18.49
CA ASP A 18 1.80 -3.06 18.20
C ASP A 18 1.50 -4.27 17.30
N ASN A 19 0.25 -4.73 17.27
CA ASN A 19 -0.26 -5.73 16.34
C ASN A 19 -1.15 -5.15 15.22
N GLY A 20 -1.19 -3.82 15.09
CA GLY A 20 -2.01 -3.12 14.12
C GLY A 20 -1.51 -3.32 12.69
N ILE A 21 -2.45 -3.32 11.75
CA ILE A 21 -2.16 -3.43 10.31
C ILE A 21 -2.57 -2.14 9.62
N ASN A 22 -1.66 -1.55 8.85
CA ASN A 22 -1.96 -0.46 7.93
C ASN A 22 -2.40 -1.04 6.59
N ILE A 23 -3.62 -0.75 6.15
CA ILE A 23 -4.14 -1.12 4.84
C ILE A 23 -4.34 0.15 4.01
N THR A 24 -3.54 0.33 2.96
CA THR A 24 -3.65 1.50 2.06
C THR A 24 -4.12 1.09 0.68
N ALA A 25 -5.26 1.62 0.24
CA ALA A 25 -5.74 1.50 -1.14
C ALA A 25 -4.99 2.47 -2.05
N ILE A 26 -4.42 1.99 -3.15
CA ILE A 26 -3.63 2.79 -4.08
C ILE A 26 -3.79 2.26 -5.53
N ASN A 27 -3.53 3.09 -6.53
CA ASN A 27 -3.47 2.62 -7.92
C ASN A 27 -2.11 1.93 -8.22
N ASP A 28 -2.00 1.34 -9.41
CA ASP A 28 -0.83 0.59 -9.89
C ASP A 28 0.43 1.45 -10.07
N ILE A 29 0.27 2.68 -10.58
CA ILE A 29 1.38 3.60 -10.83
C ILE A 29 2.02 4.04 -9.51
N GLU A 30 1.20 4.41 -8.54
CA GLU A 30 1.65 4.95 -7.26
C GLU A 30 2.10 3.87 -6.28
N LEU A 31 1.64 2.62 -6.45
CA LEU A 31 2.04 1.48 -5.62
C LEU A 31 3.57 1.37 -5.49
N ARG A 32 4.30 1.46 -6.61
CA ARG A 32 5.77 1.33 -6.62
C ARG A 32 6.48 2.36 -5.74
N TYR A 33 5.96 3.59 -5.70
CA TYR A 33 6.51 4.66 -4.87
C TYR A 33 6.07 4.52 -3.41
N LEU A 34 4.82 4.12 -3.21
CA LEU A 34 4.26 3.90 -1.88
C LEU A 34 4.99 2.78 -1.14
N THR A 35 5.30 1.67 -1.80
CA THR A 35 6.03 0.54 -1.20
C THR A 35 7.38 0.96 -0.66
N VAL A 36 8.17 1.71 -1.43
CA VAL A 36 9.49 2.21 -0.96
C VAL A 36 9.34 3.12 0.26
N LEU A 37 8.33 3.99 0.25
CA LEU A 37 8.07 4.89 1.37
C LEU A 37 7.58 4.13 2.62
N GLN A 38 6.76 3.10 2.43
CA GLN A 38 6.30 2.21 3.49
C GLN A 38 7.44 1.38 4.07
N ASP A 39 8.36 0.87 3.25
CA ASP A 39 9.57 0.18 3.70
C ASP A 39 10.44 1.09 4.58
N ASN A 40 10.57 2.36 4.21
CA ASN A 40 11.33 3.35 5.00
C ASN A 40 10.66 3.67 6.35
N VAL A 41 9.33 3.67 6.44
CA VAL A 41 8.60 4.05 7.67
C VAL A 41 8.33 2.86 8.58
N PHE A 42 7.89 1.73 8.02
CA PHE A 42 7.47 0.55 8.76
C PHE A 42 8.55 -0.55 8.79
N GLY A 43 9.59 -0.45 7.97
CA GLY A 43 10.61 -1.49 7.82
C GLY A 43 10.18 -2.55 6.81
N LYS A 44 11.09 -2.92 5.91
CA LYS A 44 10.86 -3.87 4.81
C LYS A 44 10.32 -5.24 5.26
N ASN A 45 10.74 -5.71 6.44
CA ASN A 45 10.32 -7.01 6.99
C ASN A 45 8.87 -7.02 7.51
N ASN A 46 8.21 -5.85 7.60
CA ASN A 46 6.83 -5.74 8.06
C ASN A 46 5.80 -5.71 6.93
N TYR A 47 6.24 -5.82 5.67
CA TYR A 47 5.36 -6.00 4.54
C TYR A 47 4.66 -7.37 4.61
N ILE A 48 3.33 -7.37 4.53
CA ILE A 48 2.53 -8.58 4.58
C ILE A 48 2.19 -9.04 3.16
N THR A 49 1.47 -8.20 2.40
CA THR A 49 0.98 -8.56 1.06
C THR A 49 0.42 -7.36 0.30
N THR A 50 0.21 -7.56 -1.01
CA THR A 50 -0.55 -6.67 -1.88
C THR A 50 -1.78 -7.40 -2.41
N ILE A 51 -2.96 -6.87 -2.11
CA ILE A 51 -4.25 -7.41 -2.57
C ILE A 51 -4.66 -6.66 -3.84
N ILE A 52 -4.90 -7.39 -4.92
CA ILE A 52 -5.32 -6.82 -6.20
C ILE A 52 -6.83 -7.04 -6.34
N THR A 53 -7.60 -5.96 -6.48
CA THR A 53 -9.03 -6.06 -6.79
C THR A 53 -9.31 -5.84 -8.27
N LYS A 54 -10.23 -6.66 -8.80
CA LYS A 54 -10.73 -6.55 -10.17
C LYS A 54 -11.88 -5.55 -10.20
N CYS A 55 -11.71 -4.40 -10.85
CA CYS A 55 -12.79 -3.42 -11.00
C CYS A 55 -13.46 -3.57 -12.38
N ASN A 56 -14.78 -3.82 -12.36
CA ASN A 56 -15.77 -3.91 -13.44
C ASN A 56 -15.39 -4.55 -14.80
N PRO A 57 -16.15 -5.58 -15.26
CA PRO A 57 -16.02 -6.15 -16.60
C PRO A 57 -16.44 -5.20 -17.74
N GLN A 58 -17.02 -4.02 -17.46
CA GLN A 58 -17.42 -3.05 -18.49
C GLN A 58 -16.23 -2.27 -19.11
N GLY A 59 -15.02 -2.34 -18.52
CA GLY A 59 -13.78 -1.82 -19.12
C GLY A 59 -13.20 -2.70 -20.26
N ARG A 60 -13.95 -3.69 -20.73
CA ARG A 60 -13.55 -4.69 -21.74
C ARG A 60 -13.50 -4.17 -23.19
N VAL A 61 -13.89 -2.91 -23.44
CA VAL A 61 -14.06 -2.39 -24.82
C VAL A 61 -12.81 -1.65 -25.34
N ALA A 62 -11.61 -2.04 -24.91
CA ALA A 62 -10.36 -1.47 -25.44
C ALA A 62 -9.49 -2.57 -26.04
N ASP A 63 -9.21 -2.49 -27.34
CA ASP A 63 -8.32 -3.37 -28.14
C ASP A 63 -6.83 -3.31 -27.72
N LYS A 64 -6.52 -2.72 -26.56
CA LYS A 64 -5.18 -2.64 -25.97
C LYS A 64 -5.28 -2.94 -24.47
N ILE A 65 -4.28 -3.66 -23.95
CA ILE A 65 -4.12 -4.14 -22.56
C ILE A 65 -5.11 -3.46 -21.61
N SER A 66 -6.24 -4.14 -21.35
CA SER A 66 -7.29 -3.59 -20.50
C SER A 66 -6.73 -3.43 -19.08
N LYS A 67 -6.56 -2.18 -18.63
CA LYS A 67 -6.17 -1.83 -17.25
C LYS A 67 -7.32 -2.19 -16.30
N THR A 68 -7.51 -3.49 -16.08
CA THR A 68 -8.60 -4.06 -15.28
C THR A 68 -8.28 -4.04 -13.76
N TYR A 69 -7.02 -3.77 -13.41
CA TYR A 69 -6.56 -3.66 -12.02
C TYR A 69 -6.59 -2.19 -11.61
N ARG A 70 -7.50 -1.80 -10.71
CA ARG A 70 -7.67 -0.38 -10.37
C ARG A 70 -7.27 -0.06 -8.93
N ILE A 71 -7.21 -1.04 -8.04
CA ILE A 71 -6.84 -0.80 -6.64
C ILE A 71 -5.97 -1.95 -6.14
N SER A 72 -4.77 -1.60 -5.70
CA SER A 72 -3.89 -2.43 -4.91
C SER A 72 -4.04 -2.02 -3.44
N TYR A 73 -4.34 -2.94 -2.54
CA TYR A 73 -4.25 -2.69 -1.11
C TYR A 73 -2.91 -3.22 -0.61
N THR A 74 -2.13 -2.40 0.08
CA THR A 74 -0.91 -2.88 0.76
C THR A 74 -1.18 -3.01 2.24
N ALA A 75 -0.92 -4.19 2.80
CA ALA A 75 -1.02 -4.48 4.24
C ALA A 75 0.36 -4.54 4.88
N LEU A 76 0.57 -3.78 5.95
CA LEU A 76 1.81 -3.74 6.73
C LEU A 76 1.51 -3.91 8.20
N LYS A 77 2.30 -4.71 8.91
CA LYS A 77 2.24 -4.79 10.37
C LYS A 77 3.00 -3.61 10.98
N LYS A 78 2.57 -3.13 12.15
CA LYS A 78 3.46 -2.28 12.96
C LYS A 78 4.67 -3.11 13.40
N PHE A 79 5.85 -2.50 13.35
CA PHE A 79 7.11 -3.07 13.79
C PHE A 79 6.95 -3.65 15.21
N SER A 80 7.33 -4.91 15.42
CA SER A 80 7.52 -5.42 16.78
C SER A 80 8.97 -5.15 17.18
N ASP A 81 9.19 -4.26 18.13
CA ASP A 81 10.52 -3.99 18.72
C ASP A 81 11.05 -5.18 19.57
N HIS A 82 10.52 -6.38 19.36
CA HIS A 82 10.86 -7.57 20.12
C HIS A 82 11.68 -8.47 19.19
N TRP A 83 12.97 -8.56 19.53
CA TRP A 83 13.87 -9.62 19.09
C TRP A 83 13.39 -10.98 19.58
#